data_AF-A0A530QJ15-F1
#
_entry.id   AF-A0A530QJ15-F1
#
_cell.length_a   1.000
_cell.length_b   1.000
_cell.length_c   1.000
_cell.angle_alpha   90.00
_cell.angle_beta   90.00
_cell.angle_gamma   90.00
#
_symmetry.space_group_name_H-M   'P 1'
#
loop_
_entity.id
_entity.type
_entity.pdbx_description
1 polymer ?
#
loop_
_entity_poly.entity_id
_entity_poly.type
_entity_poly.pdbx_seq_one_letter_code
_entity_poly.pdbx_strand_id
1 'polypeptide(L)' 'CWDGHDNARRAEETGVGNHIRRDGWTEGVLERAILGLLADDAMRARLKDNAAQMALKPGTDVAAEAILSLIRT' A
#
# COMPACT_ATOMS: atom_id res chain seq x y z
N CYS A 1 1.23 9.01 -14.60
CA CYS A 1 2.17 9.12 -13.48
C CYS A 1 2.76 7.73 -13.25
N TRP A 2 4.08 7.61 -13.15
CA TRP A 2 4.79 6.33 -13.06
C TRP A 2 4.47 5.60 -11.76
N ASP A 3 4.35 6.38 -10.67
CA ASP A 3 4.03 5.90 -9.32
C ASP A 3 2.70 5.15 -9.24
N GLY A 4 1.65 5.59 -9.94
CA GLY A 4 0.33 4.96 -9.86
C GLY A 4 0.30 3.51 -10.39
N HIS A 5 1.04 3.23 -11.47
CA HIS A 5 1.10 1.88 -12.04
C HIS A 5 1.87 0.92 -11.12
N ASP A 6 3.06 1.35 -10.69
CA ASP A 6 3.92 0.54 -9.84
C ASP A 6 3.31 0.33 -8.45
N ASN A 7 2.68 1.36 -7.87
CA ASN A 7 1.97 1.24 -6.59
C ASN A 7 0.78 0.29 -6.69
N ALA A 8 0.01 0.34 -7.79
CA ALA A 8 -1.11 -0.57 -7.99
C ALA A 8 -0.62 -2.02 -8.16
N ARG A 9 0.42 -2.26 -8.96
CA ARG A 9 1.07 -3.58 -9.06
C ARG A 9 1.57 -4.04 -7.69
N ARG A 10 2.23 -3.17 -6.93
CA ARG A 10 2.75 -3.53 -5.61
C ARG A 10 1.63 -3.88 -4.64
N ALA A 11 0.51 -3.17 -4.70
CA ALA A 11 -0.66 -3.46 -3.88
C ALA A 11 -1.22 -4.86 -4.17
N GLU A 12 -1.28 -5.26 -5.44
CA GLU A 12 -1.66 -6.62 -5.84
C GLU A 12 -0.64 -7.67 -5.38
N GLU A 13 0.66 -7.46 -5.64
CA GLU A 13 1.74 -8.38 -5.24
C GLU A 13 1.81 -8.63 -3.73
N THR A 14 1.47 -7.63 -2.92
CA THR A 14 1.46 -7.71 -1.45
C THR A 14 0.10 -8.08 -0.88
N GLY A 15 -0.91 -8.27 -1.73
CA GLY A 15 -2.26 -8.65 -1.33
C GLY A 15 -2.96 -7.60 -0.47
N VAL A 16 -2.65 -6.32 -0.68
CA VAL A 16 -3.28 -5.16 -0.01
C VAL A 16 -4.16 -4.33 -0.96
N GLY A 17 -4.35 -4.80 -2.18
CA GLY A 17 -5.22 -4.18 -3.18
C GLY A 17 -5.33 -5.04 -4.43
N ASN A 18 -6.00 -4.48 -5.44
CA ASN A 18 -6.20 -5.10 -6.74
C ASN A 18 -5.74 -4.12 -7.83
N HIS A 19 -4.95 -4.59 -8.79
CA HIS A 19 -4.48 -3.78 -9.89
C HIS A 19 -5.43 -3.90 -11.08
N ILE A 20 -6.11 -2.79 -11.40
CA ILE A 20 -6.91 -2.67 -12.61
C ILE A 20 -6.08 -1.94 -13.67
N ARG A 21 -6.02 -2.52 -14.88
CA ARG A 21 -5.40 -1.85 -16.02
C ARG A 21 -6.07 -0.50 -16.28
N ARG A 22 -5.24 0.51 -16.55
CA ARG A 22 -5.71 1.87 -16.82
C ARG A 22 -6.63 1.92 -18.05
N ASP A 23 -6.31 1.12 -19.06
CA ASP A 23 -7.01 0.99 -20.32
C ASP A 23 -7.96 -0.22 -20.30
N GLY A 24 -9.14 -0.06 -20.89
CA GLY A 24 -10.04 -1.17 -21.20
C GLY A 24 -10.79 -1.79 -20.02
N TRP A 25 -10.76 -1.17 -18.83
CA TRP A 25 -11.67 -1.57 -17.75
C TRP A 25 -13.11 -1.19 -18.10
N THR A 26 -14.06 -1.98 -17.62
CA THR A 26 -15.49 -1.72 -17.77
C THR A 26 -16.13 -1.50 -16.41
N GLU A 27 -17.30 -0.88 -16.37
CA GLU A 27 -18.05 -0.66 -15.12
C GLU A 27 -18.20 -1.95 -14.29
N GLY A 28 -18.52 -3.07 -14.95
CA GLY A 28 -18.60 -4.37 -14.28
C GLY A 28 -17.27 -4.92 -13.76
N VAL A 29 -16.13 -4.58 -14.39
CA VAL A 29 -14.80 -4.90 -13.83
C VAL A 29 -14.55 -4.10 -12.56
N LEU A 30 -14.88 -2.80 -12.57
CA LEU A 30 -14.70 -1.93 -11.41
C LEU A 30 -15.60 -2.37 -10.24
N GLU A 31 -16.87 -2.66 -10.51
CA GLU A 31 -17.82 -3.15 -9.51
C GLU A 31 -17.31 -4.43 -8.85
N ARG A 32 -16.92 -5.44 -9.64
CA ARG A 32 -16.39 -6.69 -9.08
C ARG A 32 -15.12 -6.48 -8.27
N ALA A 33 -14.23 -5.60 -8.71
CA ALA A 33 -13.02 -5.28 -7.97
C ALA A 33 -13.35 -4.66 -6.61
N ILE A 34 -14.27 -3.68 -6.57
CA ILE A 34 -14.70 -3.04 -5.32
C ILE A 34 -15.36 -4.06 -4.39
N LEU A 35 -16.33 -4.83 -4.88
CA LEU A 35 -17.04 -5.82 -4.07
C LEU A 35 -16.10 -6.92 -3.56
N GLY A 36 -15.16 -7.37 -4.40
CA GLY A 36 -14.14 -8.35 -4.01
C GLY A 36 -13.23 -7.82 -2.90
N LEU A 37 -12.74 -6.59 -3.02
CA LEU A 37 -11.91 -5.95 -2.00
C LEU A 37 -12.67 -5.76 -0.67
N LEU A 38 -13.96 -5.41 -0.72
CA LEU A 38 -14.78 -5.25 0.48
C LEU A 38 -15.02 -6.58 1.22
N ALA A 39 -15.08 -7.68 0.47
CA ALA A 39 -15.29 -9.04 1.00
C ALA A 39 -13.99 -9.77 1.40
N ASP A 40 -12.81 -9.23 1.09
CA ASP A 40 -11.53 -9.86 1.43
C ASP A 40 -11.11 -9.57 2.88
N ASP A 41 -11.60 -10.40 3.81
CA ASP A 41 -11.25 -10.34 5.22
C ASP A 41 -9.75 -10.61 5.49
N ALA A 42 -9.09 -11.40 4.64
CA ALA A 42 -7.67 -11.67 4.79
C ALA A 42 -6.84 -10.43 4.44
N MET A 43 -7.22 -9.69 3.40
CA MET A 43 -6.63 -8.39 3.08
C MET A 43 -6.88 -7.39 4.20
N ARG A 44 -8.10 -7.34 4.74
CA ARG A 44 -8.43 -6.47 5.88
C ARG A 44 -7.51 -6.73 7.08
N ALA A 45 -7.26 -8.00 7.41
CA ALA A 45 -6.33 -8.38 8.46
C ALA A 45 -4.89 -7.90 8.15
N ARG A 46 -4.39 -8.17 6.94
CA ARG A 46 -3.04 -7.72 6.50
C ARG A 46 -2.89 -6.20 6.59
N LEU A 47 -3.89 -5.44 6.14
CA LEU A 47 -3.90 -3.98 6.20
C LEU A 47 -3.84 -3.48 7.65
N LYS A 48 -4.58 -4.10 8.56
CA LYS A 48 -4.58 -3.75 9.99
C LYS A 48 -3.20 -4.00 10.62
N ASP A 49 -2.60 -5.16 10.32
CA ASP A 49 -1.27 -5.51 10.85
C ASP A 49 -0.19 -4.57 10.29
N ASN A 50 -0.22 -4.29 8.99
CA ASN A 50 0.68 -3.33 8.35
C ASN A 50 0.56 -1.93 8.99
N ALA A 51 -0.67 -1.45 9.19
CA ALA A 51 -0.91 -0.14 9.81
C ALA A 51 -0.34 -0.09 11.24
N ALA A 52 -0.52 -1.16 12.03
CA ALA A 52 0.05 -1.25 13.37
C ALA A 52 1.59 -1.22 13.34
N GLN A 53 2.21 -1.97 12.43
CA GLN A 53 3.68 -1.99 12.28
C GLN A 53 4.23 -0.63 11.82
N MET A 54 3.55 0.05 10.90
CA MET A 54 3.94 1.39 10.45
C MET A 54 3.85 2.41 11.58
N ALA A 55 2.81 2.34 12.41
CA ALA A 55 2.62 3.25 13.55
C ALA A 55 3.71 3.10 14.63
N LEU A 56 4.34 1.92 14.77
CA LEU A 56 5.42 1.69 15.75
C LEU A 56 6.75 2.37 15.38
N LYS A 57 6.89 2.89 14.16
CA LYS A 57 8.13 3.49 13.65
C LYS A 57 7.86 4.92 13.20
N PRO A 58 7.97 5.92 14.09
CA PRO A 58 7.79 7.32 13.71
C PRO A 58 8.90 7.74 12.75
N GLY A 59 8.59 7.68 11.45
CA GLY A 59 9.59 7.81 10.39
C GLY A 59 10.35 9.14 10.41
N THR A 60 9.74 10.20 10.93
CA THR A 60 10.37 11.51 11.11
C THR A 60 11.49 11.48 12.14
N ASP A 61 11.26 10.80 13.28
CA ASP A 61 12.22 10.75 14.38
C ASP A 61 13.39 9.86 13.99
N VAL A 62 13.08 8.70 13.39
CA VAL A 62 14.08 7.77 12.84
C VAL A 62 14.94 8.46 11.77
N ALA A 63 14.32 9.24 10.88
CA ALA A 63 15.06 9.98 9.86
C ALA A 63 15.95 11.07 10.47
N ALA A 64 15.44 11.83 11.45
CA ALA A 64 16.21 12.86 12.13
C ALA A 64 17.45 12.29 12.85
N GLU A 65 17.28 11.19 13.59
CA GLU A 65 18.37 10.48 14.25
C GLU A 65 19.43 10.00 13.25
N ALA A 66 19.00 9.38 12.13
CA ALA A 66 19.91 8.91 11.09
C ALA A 66 20.72 10.05 10.46
N ILE A 67 20.07 11.18 10.14
CA ILE A 67 20.73 12.36 9.58
C ILE A 67 21.76 12.93 10.56
N LEU A 68 21.38 13.12 11.84
CA LEU A 68 22.27 13.66 12.85
C LEU A 68 23.46 12.72 13.13
N SER A 69 23.27 11.40 13.03
CA SER A 69 24.35 10.43 13.18
C SER A 69 25.41 10.55 12.10
N LEU A 70 25.04 10.92 10.87
CA LEU A 70 25.99 11.07 9.76
C LEU A 70 26.87 12.33 9.87
N ILE A 71 26.42 13.33 10.63
CA ILE A 71 27.13 14.61 10.80
C ILE A 71 28.07 14.58 12.02
N ARG A 72 27.86 13.63 12.94
CA ARG A 72 28.67 13.47 14.17
C ARG A 72 29.91 12.58 13.99
N THR A 73 30.05 11.96 12.82
CA THR A 73 31.27 11.26 12.34
C THR A 73 32.18 12.21 11.60
#